data_AF-A0A9Q9E4L5-F1
#
_entry.id   AF-A0A9Q9E4L5-F1
#
_cell.length_a   1.000
_cell.length_b   1.000
_cell.length_c   1.000
_cell.angle_alpha   90.00
_cell.angle_beta   90.00
_cell.angle_gamma   90.00
#
_symmetry.space_group_name_H-M   'P 1'
#
loop_
_entity.id
_entity.type
_entity.pdbx_description
1 polymer ?
#
loop_
_entity_poly.entity_id
_entity_poly.type
_entity_poly.pdbx_seq_one_letter_code
_entity_poly.pdbx_strand_id
1 'polypeptide(L)'
;MTRTDAGRHIDRRIGWRGACVAAALCLGSLSACSGAASVPEDNAAATTDVVSPSANAVAPVEAPVVARQPTGAPAPAPRADAAQTASRVIGTKDRTLSDGKVCEVSFVYGGREPESIFWEEPCAGVTAKMMDRRELEQLGRWERLEDADRTFVERMPGGKVLYVGGPASASVYPVGTTGTSYEVSVAD
;
A
#
# COMPACT_ATOMS: atom_id res chain seq x y z
N MET A 1 -30.86 20.21 -54.30
CA MET A 1 -30.24 19.01 -54.91
C MET A 1 -28.93 18.80 -54.17
N THR A 2 -28.64 17.73 -53.41
CA THR A 2 -29.37 16.53 -53.01
C THR A 2 -28.65 16.03 -51.76
N ARG A 3 -29.42 15.65 -50.75
CA ARG A 3 -29.00 15.01 -49.50
C ARG A 3 -28.51 13.60 -49.83
N THR A 4 -27.42 13.13 -49.23
CA THR A 4 -27.17 11.68 -49.10
C THR A 4 -26.56 11.41 -47.74
N ASP A 5 -27.48 11.03 -46.86
CA ASP A 5 -27.29 10.22 -45.68
C ASP A 5 -26.84 8.81 -46.12
N ALA A 6 -25.85 8.24 -45.45
CA ALA A 6 -25.59 6.81 -45.49
C ALA A 6 -24.99 6.39 -44.14
N GLY A 7 -25.88 6.06 -43.21
CA GLY A 7 -25.54 5.26 -42.05
C GLY A 7 -24.89 3.93 -42.44
N ARG A 8 -24.03 3.42 -41.56
CA ARG A 8 -23.77 1.99 -41.48
C ARG A 8 -23.64 1.57 -40.02
N HIS A 9 -24.78 1.10 -39.53
CA HIS A 9 -24.93 0.04 -38.53
C HIS A 9 -23.78 -0.98 -38.63
N ILE A 10 -23.03 -1.18 -37.55
CA ILE A 10 -22.34 -2.45 -37.32
C ILE A 10 -23.01 -3.08 -36.11
N ASP A 11 -23.74 -4.14 -36.43
CA ASP A 11 -24.55 -4.96 -35.54
C ASP A 11 -23.66 -5.79 -34.61
N ARG A 12 -24.17 -6.00 -33.40
CA ARG A 12 -23.65 -6.92 -32.39
C ARG A 12 -24.01 -8.35 -32.82
N ARG A 13 -23.11 -9.31 -32.58
CA ARG A 13 -23.37 -10.67 -32.02
C ARG A 13 -22.24 -11.63 -32.41
N ILE A 14 -22.17 -12.72 -31.64
CA ILE A 14 -21.36 -13.94 -31.79
C ILE A 14 -20.09 -13.88 -30.92
N GLY A 15 -19.93 -14.66 -29.85
CA GLY A 15 -20.79 -15.67 -29.26
C GLY A 15 -20.16 -16.23 -27.98
N TRP A 16 -20.95 -16.27 -26.90
CA TRP A 16 -20.65 -17.06 -25.71
C TRP A 16 -20.89 -18.55 -26.02
N ARG A 17 -19.85 -19.36 -25.85
CA ARG A 17 -19.88 -20.80 -25.56
C ARG A 17 -18.85 -20.96 -24.43
N GLY A 18 -19.18 -21.37 -23.21
CA GLY A 18 -20.05 -22.47 -22.85
C GLY A 18 -19.22 -23.74 -22.80
N ALA A 19 -18.58 -24.01 -21.65
CA ALA A 19 -18.06 -25.32 -21.29
C ALA A 19 -18.02 -25.47 -19.76
N CYS A 20 -19.13 -25.98 -19.22
CA CYS A 20 -19.13 -26.71 -17.95
C CYS A 20 -18.36 -28.02 -18.15
N VAL A 21 -17.42 -28.35 -17.26
CA VAL A 21 -17.04 -29.74 -16.99
C VAL A 21 -17.14 -29.96 -15.49
N ALA A 22 -17.95 -30.94 -15.14
CA ALA A 22 -18.27 -31.33 -13.79
C ALA A 22 -17.25 -32.32 -13.20
N ALA A 23 -17.05 -32.17 -11.89
CA ALA A 23 -16.90 -33.18 -10.83
C ALA A 23 -16.24 -34.55 -11.11
N ALA A 24 -15.25 -34.88 -10.27
CA ALA A 24 -15.08 -36.24 -9.75
C ALA A 24 -14.44 -36.21 -8.35
N LEU A 25 -15.18 -36.78 -7.38
CA LEU A 25 -14.79 -37.11 -6.02
C LEU A 25 -13.74 -38.23 -6.00
N CYS A 26 -12.82 -38.20 -5.03
CA CYS A 26 -12.33 -39.41 -4.38
C CYS A 26 -11.90 -39.12 -2.93
N LEU A 27 -12.40 -39.96 -2.03
CA LEU A 27 -12.18 -39.99 -0.59
C LEU A 27 -10.80 -40.57 -0.22
N GLY A 28 -10.35 -40.26 0.99
CA GLY A 28 -9.36 -41.02 1.76
C GLY A 28 -8.30 -40.11 2.39
N SER A 29 -7.92 -40.18 3.67
CA SER A 29 -8.23 -41.10 4.76
C SER A 29 -7.86 -40.42 6.08
N LEU A 30 -8.57 -40.77 7.15
CA LEU A 30 -8.25 -40.47 8.54
C LEU A 30 -6.91 -41.12 8.96
N SER A 31 -6.09 -40.40 9.72
CA SER A 31 -5.29 -40.99 10.80
C SER A 31 -4.93 -39.95 11.85
N ALA A 32 -5.30 -40.29 13.08
CA ALA A 32 -5.09 -39.58 14.33
C ALA A 32 -3.65 -39.76 14.84
N CYS A 33 -3.20 -38.85 15.72
CA CYS A 33 -2.88 -39.13 17.13
C CYS A 33 -2.07 -37.99 17.77
N SER A 34 -2.71 -37.40 18.79
CA SER A 34 -2.20 -37.08 20.13
C SER A 34 -0.70 -36.90 20.39
N GLY A 35 -0.37 -35.82 21.09
CA GLY A 35 0.86 -35.69 21.87
C GLY A 35 0.85 -34.43 22.74
N ALA A 36 0.40 -34.57 23.98
CA ALA A 36 0.36 -33.55 25.01
C ALA A 36 1.74 -33.31 25.68
N ALA A 37 1.90 -32.13 26.29
CA ALA A 37 2.69 -31.79 27.51
C ALA A 37 3.36 -30.42 27.32
N SER A 38 3.66 -29.57 28.32
CA SER A 38 3.25 -29.32 29.71
C SER A 38 4.04 -28.05 30.09
N VAL A 39 3.43 -27.14 30.88
CA VAL A 39 4.12 -26.01 31.54
C VAL A 39 5.00 -26.54 32.70
N PRO A 40 6.04 -25.82 33.17
CA PRO A 40 5.88 -24.87 34.30
C PRO A 40 6.71 -23.55 34.11
N GLU A 41 6.32 -22.38 34.65
CA GLU A 41 6.43 -21.91 36.06
C GLU A 41 7.87 -22.08 36.61
N ASP A 42 8.57 -21.16 37.25
CA ASP A 42 8.21 -19.98 38.05
C ASP A 42 9.53 -19.24 38.46
N ASN A 43 9.41 -18.04 39.06
CA ASN A 43 10.38 -17.36 39.95
C ASN A 43 11.62 -16.66 39.35
N ALA A 44 12.15 -15.57 39.91
CA ALA A 44 11.76 -14.67 41.00
C ALA A 44 12.68 -13.44 40.96
N ALA A 45 12.22 -12.38 41.63
CA ALA A 45 12.89 -11.11 41.85
C ALA A 45 14.26 -11.23 42.57
N ALA A 46 15.12 -10.22 42.33
CA ALA A 46 16.14 -9.81 43.28
C ALA A 46 16.35 -8.28 43.21
N THR A 47 15.77 -7.59 44.19
CA THR A 47 16.16 -6.25 44.65
C THR A 47 17.26 -6.40 45.70
N THR A 48 18.33 -5.62 45.58
CA THR A 48 19.17 -5.08 46.69
C THR A 48 20.05 -3.99 46.08
N ASP A 49 19.80 -2.69 46.29
CA ASP A 49 20.15 -1.82 47.43
C ASP A 49 21.67 -1.66 47.75
N VAL A 50 22.10 -0.39 47.73
CA VAL A 50 22.88 0.32 48.77
C VAL A 50 24.44 0.45 48.64
N VAL A 51 24.84 1.73 48.56
CA VAL A 51 26.01 2.41 49.17
C VAL A 51 27.34 2.57 48.39
N SER A 52 27.56 3.81 47.94
CA SER A 52 28.87 4.50 47.94
C SER A 52 29.23 4.96 49.37
N PRO A 53 30.51 5.10 49.76
CA PRO A 53 31.14 6.42 49.59
C PRO A 53 32.69 6.46 49.45
N SER A 54 33.15 7.67 49.13
CA SER A 54 34.47 8.28 49.41
C SER A 54 35.66 7.85 48.57
N ALA A 55 36.65 8.69 48.27
CA ALA A 55 36.81 10.15 48.27
C ALA A 55 38.23 10.35 47.70
N ASN A 56 38.43 11.29 46.80
CA ASN A 56 39.71 11.99 46.74
C ASN A 56 39.49 13.39 46.17
N ALA A 57 39.66 14.35 47.07
CA ALA A 57 39.60 15.77 46.84
C ALA A 57 40.89 16.26 46.19
N VAL A 58 40.78 16.96 45.08
CA VAL A 58 41.74 18.00 44.67
C VAL A 58 40.93 19.11 44.00
N ALA A 59 41.06 20.33 44.50
CA ALA A 59 40.64 21.58 43.87
C ALA A 59 41.77 22.61 44.05
N PRO A 60 41.79 23.76 43.37
CA PRO A 60 41.40 24.05 41.99
C PRO A 60 42.55 24.76 41.21
N VAL A 61 42.52 24.76 39.88
CA VAL A 61 43.20 25.81 39.10
C VAL A 61 42.15 26.42 38.18
N GLU A 62 41.66 27.60 38.55
CA GLU A 62 40.78 28.42 37.73
C GLU A 62 41.52 28.88 36.47
N ALA A 63 41.07 28.39 35.32
CA ALA A 63 41.22 29.09 34.05
C ALA A 63 39.84 29.68 33.70
N PRO A 64 39.75 30.92 33.17
CA PRO A 64 38.47 31.51 32.83
C PRO A 64 37.86 30.76 31.65
N VAL A 65 36.92 29.86 31.93
CA VAL A 65 36.04 29.29 30.92
C VAL A 65 35.08 30.40 30.52
N VAL A 66 35.35 31.03 29.39
CA VAL A 66 34.36 31.85 28.69
C VAL A 66 33.22 30.90 28.29
N ALA A 67 32.19 30.82 29.12
CA ALA A 67 30.96 30.13 28.80
C ALA A 67 30.31 30.85 27.62
N ARG A 68 30.49 30.32 26.41
CA ARG A 68 29.66 30.69 25.28
C ARG A 68 28.25 30.16 25.56
N GLN A 69 27.39 30.98 26.14
CA GLN A 69 25.96 30.72 26.14
C GLN A 69 25.48 30.68 24.68
N PRO A 70 24.90 29.57 24.19
CA PRO A 70 24.22 29.57 22.91
C PRO A 70 23.00 30.49 23.03
N THR A 71 23.14 31.72 22.53
CA THR A 71 22.03 32.67 22.36
C THR A 71 21.31 32.28 21.07
N GLY A 72 20.54 31.21 21.14
CA GLY A 72 19.73 30.76 20.02
C GLY A 72 18.60 29.91 20.56
N ALA A 73 17.39 30.48 20.61
CA ALA A 73 16.20 29.65 20.73
C ALA A 73 16.26 28.57 19.62
N PRO A 74 15.94 27.30 19.92
CA PRO A 74 15.91 26.26 18.91
C PRO A 74 15.05 26.75 17.74
N ALA A 75 15.58 26.67 16.52
CA ALA A 75 14.78 26.86 15.34
C ALA A 75 13.57 25.90 15.44
N PRO A 76 12.34 26.36 15.18
CA PRO A 76 11.19 25.47 15.15
C PRO A 76 11.52 24.29 14.24
N ALA A 77 11.32 23.06 14.72
CA ALA A 77 11.43 21.89 13.87
C ALA A 77 10.60 22.14 12.60
N PRO A 78 11.10 21.77 11.40
CA PRO A 78 10.30 21.84 10.19
C PRO A 78 8.97 21.15 10.51
N ARG A 79 7.85 21.85 10.33
CA ARG A 79 6.54 21.20 10.41
C ARG A 79 6.63 20.07 9.39
N ALA A 80 6.45 18.83 9.84
CA ALA A 80 6.23 17.73 8.92
C ALA A 80 5.01 18.15 8.08
N ASP A 81 5.25 18.57 6.85
CA ASP A 81 4.20 19.06 5.99
C ASP A 81 3.23 17.90 5.80
N ALA A 82 1.95 18.09 6.10
CA ALA A 82 0.92 17.07 5.86
C ALA A 82 0.93 16.59 4.39
N ALA A 83 1.47 17.40 3.47
CA ALA A 83 1.74 17.03 2.09
C ALA A 83 2.77 15.89 1.94
N GLN A 84 3.76 15.77 2.82
CA GLN A 84 4.73 14.67 2.81
C GLN A 84 4.12 13.35 3.29
N THR A 85 3.02 13.40 4.05
CA THR A 85 2.34 12.23 4.60
C THR A 85 1.10 11.81 3.82
N ALA A 86 0.78 12.47 2.70
CA ALA A 86 -0.38 12.17 1.89
C ALA A 86 -0.07 11.15 0.77
N SER A 87 -0.97 10.18 0.58
CA SER A 87 -0.92 9.26 -0.55
C SER A 87 -1.10 10.00 -1.87
N ARG A 88 -0.21 9.76 -2.85
CA ARG A 88 -0.28 10.39 -4.19
C ARG A 88 0.37 9.54 -5.27
N VAL A 89 -0.07 9.72 -6.50
CA VAL A 89 0.69 9.32 -7.69
C VAL A 89 1.80 10.36 -7.88
N ILE A 90 3.04 9.90 -8.01
CA ILE A 90 4.22 10.78 -8.16
C ILE A 90 4.74 10.84 -9.59
N GLY A 91 4.35 9.89 -10.45
CA GLY A 91 4.69 9.93 -11.87
C GLY A 91 4.08 8.79 -12.67
N THR A 92 4.01 9.01 -13.98
CA THR A 92 3.68 7.99 -14.98
C THR A 92 4.69 8.11 -16.13
N LYS A 93 5.23 6.99 -16.61
CA LYS A 93 6.24 7.00 -17.65
C LYS A 93 6.12 5.78 -18.57
N ASP A 94 6.15 6.02 -19.88
CA ASP A 94 6.24 4.93 -20.86
C ASP A 94 7.59 4.23 -20.73
N ARG A 95 7.54 2.90 -20.66
CA ARG A 95 8.69 2.00 -20.73
C ARG A 95 8.52 1.04 -21.88
N THR A 96 9.63 0.57 -22.43
CA THR A 96 9.63 -0.49 -23.44
C THR A 96 10.30 -1.69 -22.81
N LEU A 97 9.55 -2.78 -22.68
CA LEU A 97 10.02 -4.10 -22.27
C LEU A 97 10.10 -5.00 -23.50
N SER A 98 10.56 -6.25 -23.33
CA SER A 98 10.64 -7.22 -24.43
C SER A 98 9.31 -7.43 -25.16
N ASP A 99 8.21 -7.29 -24.42
CA ASP A 99 6.88 -7.72 -24.85
C ASP A 99 6.02 -6.55 -25.35
N GLY A 100 6.55 -5.32 -25.30
CA GLY A 100 5.86 -4.13 -25.78
C GLY A 100 6.10 -2.88 -24.94
N LYS A 101 5.25 -1.87 -25.14
CA LYS A 101 5.24 -0.65 -24.31
C LYS A 101 4.32 -0.85 -23.11
N VAL A 102 4.82 -0.47 -21.94
CA VAL A 102 4.09 -0.51 -20.66
C VAL A 102 4.11 0.87 -20.02
N CYS A 103 3.12 1.17 -19.18
CA CYS A 103 3.13 2.36 -18.36
C CYS A 103 3.69 2.04 -16.96
N GLU A 104 4.84 2.60 -16.63
CA GLU A 104 5.32 2.62 -15.25
C GLU A 104 4.53 3.67 -14.47
N VAL A 105 3.85 3.25 -13.40
CA VAL A 105 3.12 4.13 -12.49
C VAL A 105 3.87 4.15 -11.16
N SER A 106 4.42 5.30 -10.80
CA SER A 106 5.10 5.51 -9.52
C SER A 106 4.16 6.23 -8.56
N PHE A 107 4.07 5.74 -7.34
CA PHE A 107 3.18 6.28 -6.32
C PHE A 107 3.80 6.19 -4.93
N VAL A 108 3.21 6.90 -3.98
CA VAL A 108 3.59 6.80 -2.57
C VAL A 108 2.32 6.73 -1.73
N TYR A 109 2.27 5.77 -0.82
CA TYR A 109 1.28 5.77 0.25
C TYR A 109 1.77 6.62 1.41
N GLY A 110 0.87 7.32 2.08
CA GLY A 110 1.22 8.23 3.17
C GLY A 110 2.16 7.60 4.20
N GLY A 111 3.34 8.20 4.39
CA GLY A 111 4.36 7.72 5.35
C GLY A 111 5.11 6.45 4.94
N ARG A 112 5.02 6.02 3.67
CA ARG A 112 5.73 4.87 3.11
C ARG A 112 6.75 5.30 2.05
N GLU A 113 7.66 4.39 1.72
CA GLU A 113 8.57 4.59 0.59
C GLU A 113 7.79 4.56 -0.75
N PRO A 114 8.27 5.28 -1.78
CA PRO A 114 7.68 5.19 -3.10
C PRO A 114 7.72 3.77 -3.68
N GLU A 115 6.63 3.38 -4.32
CA GLU A 115 6.47 2.12 -5.02
C GLU A 115 6.25 2.38 -6.52
N SER A 116 6.44 1.36 -7.36
CA SER A 116 6.13 1.44 -8.79
C SER A 116 5.57 0.13 -9.31
N ILE A 117 4.60 0.23 -10.21
CA ILE A 117 4.03 -0.90 -10.94
C ILE A 117 4.22 -0.70 -12.45
N PHE A 118 4.12 -1.80 -13.22
CA PHE A 118 4.06 -1.75 -14.68
C PHE A 118 2.68 -2.17 -15.15
N TRP A 119 2.01 -1.27 -15.87
CA TRP A 119 0.72 -1.53 -16.50
C TRP A 119 0.93 -1.90 -17.97
N GLU A 120 0.26 -2.95 -18.45
CA GLU A 120 0.52 -3.55 -19.77
C GLU A 120 0.13 -2.65 -20.96
N GLU A 121 -0.52 -1.51 -20.70
CA GLU A 121 -0.92 -0.54 -21.72
C GLU A 121 -0.02 0.72 -21.66
N PRO A 122 0.19 1.43 -22.79
CA PRO A 122 0.97 2.66 -22.82
C PRO A 122 0.28 3.77 -22.01
N CYS A 123 1.07 4.67 -21.41
CA CYS A 123 0.55 5.68 -20.49
C CYS A 123 -0.50 6.61 -21.09
N ALA A 124 -0.52 6.79 -22.42
CA ALA A 124 -1.53 7.60 -23.10
C ALA A 124 -2.98 7.11 -22.88
N GLY A 125 -3.17 5.81 -22.64
CA GLY A 125 -4.49 5.23 -22.33
C GLY A 125 -4.73 5.00 -20.85
N VAL A 126 -3.73 5.20 -19.99
CA VAL A 126 -3.77 4.80 -18.58
C VAL A 126 -4.17 5.96 -17.69
N THR A 127 -5.16 5.73 -16.85
CA THR A 127 -5.53 6.60 -15.74
C THR A 127 -4.99 6.01 -14.44
N ALA A 128 -4.04 6.70 -13.80
CA ALA A 128 -3.55 6.37 -12.47
C ALA A 128 -3.96 7.46 -11.47
N LYS A 129 -4.66 7.09 -10.40
CA LYS A 129 -5.16 8.04 -9.40
C LYS A 129 -5.26 7.43 -8.01
N MET A 130 -4.99 8.24 -6.99
CA MET A 130 -5.35 7.93 -5.61
C MET A 130 -6.84 8.18 -5.40
N MET A 131 -7.62 7.12 -5.23
CA MET A 131 -9.07 7.16 -5.09
C MET A 131 -9.51 6.80 -3.68
N ASP A 132 -10.47 7.54 -3.15
CA ASP A 132 -11.19 7.15 -1.93
C ASP A 132 -12.40 6.26 -2.22
N ARG A 133 -13.00 5.73 -1.16
CA ARG A 133 -14.21 4.89 -1.22
C ARG A 133 -15.29 5.50 -2.11
N ARG A 134 -15.61 6.78 -1.93
CA ARG A 134 -16.69 7.44 -2.68
C ARG A 134 -16.36 7.51 -4.17
N GLU A 135 -15.10 7.78 -4.52
CA GLU A 135 -14.64 7.76 -5.90
C GLU A 135 -14.74 6.36 -6.53
N LEU A 136 -14.40 5.30 -5.78
CA LEU A 136 -14.54 3.91 -6.23
C LEU A 136 -16.01 3.49 -6.38
N GLU A 137 -16.89 3.92 -5.49
CA GLU A 137 -18.34 3.68 -5.56
C GLU A 137 -18.93 4.36 -6.81
N GLN A 138 -18.54 5.60 -7.11
CA GLN A 138 -18.99 6.32 -8.31
C GLN A 138 -18.60 5.62 -9.62
N LEU A 139 -17.48 4.89 -9.62
CA LEU A 139 -17.04 4.09 -10.75
C LEU A 139 -17.63 2.66 -10.77
N GLY A 140 -18.45 2.29 -9.78
CA GLY A 140 -18.97 0.93 -9.63
C GLY A 140 -17.88 -0.11 -9.32
N ARG A 141 -16.71 0.33 -8.84
CA ARG A 141 -15.55 -0.54 -8.57
C ARG A 141 -15.50 -1.01 -7.12
N TRP A 142 -16.12 -0.26 -6.21
CA TRP A 142 -16.13 -0.57 -4.78
C TRP A 142 -16.68 -1.98 -4.45
N GLU A 143 -17.80 -2.35 -5.04
CA GLU A 143 -18.46 -3.64 -4.77
C GLU A 143 -17.71 -4.86 -5.35
N ARG A 144 -16.69 -4.62 -6.18
CA ARG A 144 -15.82 -5.69 -6.70
C ARG A 144 -14.68 -6.04 -5.77
N LEU A 145 -14.40 -5.18 -4.80
CA LEU A 145 -13.36 -5.41 -3.80
C LEU A 145 -13.84 -6.42 -2.76
N GLU A 146 -12.94 -7.31 -2.31
CA GLU A 146 -13.24 -8.20 -1.21
C GLU A 146 -13.38 -7.42 0.11
N ASP A 147 -14.00 -8.03 1.12
CA ASP A 147 -14.23 -7.37 2.41
C ASP A 147 -12.91 -6.88 3.06
N ALA A 148 -11.83 -7.63 2.88
CA ALA A 148 -10.50 -7.25 3.36
C ALA A 148 -9.96 -5.99 2.67
N ASP A 149 -10.12 -5.91 1.34
CA ASP A 149 -9.67 -4.76 0.54
C ASP A 149 -10.49 -3.51 0.87
N ARG A 150 -11.81 -3.65 0.99
CA ARG A 150 -12.70 -2.54 1.41
C ARG A 150 -12.32 -2.02 2.78
N THR A 151 -12.09 -2.93 3.73
CA THR A 151 -11.62 -2.58 5.08
C THR A 151 -10.28 -1.85 5.04
N PHE A 152 -9.36 -2.25 4.16
CA PHE A 152 -8.09 -1.56 3.99
C PHE A 152 -8.28 -0.11 3.52
N VAL A 153 -9.08 0.11 2.47
CA VAL A 153 -9.33 1.47 1.94
C VAL A 153 -9.95 2.37 3.00
N GLU A 154 -10.89 1.86 3.81
CA GLU A 154 -11.54 2.63 4.87
C GLU A 154 -10.61 2.99 6.04
N ARG A 155 -9.65 2.13 6.35
CA ARG A 155 -8.74 2.31 7.50
C ARG A 155 -7.47 3.09 7.17
N MET A 156 -7.19 3.33 5.89
CA MET A 156 -5.95 3.99 5.50
C MET A 156 -5.96 5.47 5.93
N PRO A 157 -4.87 6.00 6.51
CA PRO A 157 -4.72 7.44 6.70
C PRO A 157 -4.87 8.19 5.37
N GLY A 158 -5.84 9.09 5.29
CA GLY A 158 -6.21 9.79 4.06
C GLY A 158 -7.16 9.02 3.13
N GLY A 159 -7.50 7.77 3.44
CA GLY A 159 -8.59 7.00 2.85
C GLY A 159 -8.45 6.74 1.34
N LYS A 160 -7.23 6.76 0.80
CA LYS A 160 -6.98 6.73 -0.65
C LYS A 160 -6.09 5.57 -1.07
N VAL A 161 -6.57 4.77 -2.01
CA VAL A 161 -5.87 3.65 -2.63
C VAL A 161 -5.54 3.97 -4.08
N LEU A 162 -4.44 3.43 -4.59
CA LEU A 162 -4.11 3.55 -6.00
C LEU A 162 -5.12 2.75 -6.83
N TYR A 163 -5.77 3.45 -7.75
CA TYR A 163 -6.52 2.90 -8.86
C TYR A 163 -5.73 3.13 -10.15
N VAL A 164 -5.63 2.08 -10.97
CA VAL A 164 -5.09 2.17 -12.33
C VAL A 164 -6.10 1.55 -13.28
N GLY A 165 -6.46 2.27 -14.33
CA GLY A 165 -7.39 1.79 -15.35
C GLY A 165 -6.97 2.20 -16.73
N GLY A 166 -7.12 1.30 -17.69
CA GLY A 166 -6.94 1.55 -19.11
C GLY A 166 -8.15 1.11 -19.93
N PRO A 167 -8.07 1.18 -21.26
CA PRO A 167 -9.13 0.76 -22.18
C PRO A 167 -9.68 -0.64 -21.94
N ALA A 168 -8.84 -1.60 -21.53
CA ALA A 168 -9.20 -3.02 -21.44
C ALA A 168 -9.35 -3.55 -20.02
N SER A 169 -8.69 -2.94 -19.04
CA SER A 169 -8.63 -3.46 -17.67
C SER A 169 -8.60 -2.33 -16.65
N ALA A 170 -8.87 -2.67 -15.40
CA ALA A 170 -8.74 -1.75 -14.27
C ALA A 170 -8.44 -2.54 -13.01
N SER A 171 -7.57 -2.00 -12.17
CA SER A 171 -7.15 -2.62 -10.92
C SER A 171 -6.99 -1.59 -9.80
N VAL A 172 -7.15 -2.05 -8.57
CA VAL A 172 -6.88 -1.32 -7.34
C VAL A 172 -5.69 -1.99 -6.65
N TYR A 173 -4.84 -1.21 -5.99
CA TYR A 173 -3.60 -1.70 -5.38
C TYR A 173 -3.59 -1.54 -3.86
N PRO A 174 -4.38 -2.31 -3.10
CA PRO A 174 -4.32 -2.31 -1.63
C PRO A 174 -2.96 -2.81 -1.12
N VAL A 175 -2.67 -2.54 0.16
CA VAL A 175 -1.46 -3.01 0.83
C VAL A 175 -1.79 -4.21 1.71
N GLY A 176 -1.09 -5.32 1.46
CA GLY A 176 -1.27 -6.55 2.22
C GLY A 176 -0.64 -6.51 3.61
N THR A 177 -0.80 -7.60 4.35
CA THR A 177 -0.22 -7.78 5.70
C THR A 177 1.30 -7.75 5.71
N THR A 178 1.95 -8.08 4.59
CA THR A 178 3.40 -7.99 4.38
C THR A 178 3.89 -6.55 4.17
N GLY A 179 2.97 -5.61 4.02
CA GLY A 179 3.29 -4.21 3.75
C GLY A 179 3.62 -3.91 2.29
N THR A 180 3.43 -4.85 1.36
CA THR A 180 3.59 -4.62 -0.09
C THR A 180 2.23 -4.41 -0.74
N SER A 181 2.18 -3.55 -1.77
CA SER A 181 1.00 -3.44 -2.62
C SER A 181 0.79 -4.72 -3.45
N TYR A 182 -0.47 -5.12 -3.65
CA TYR A 182 -0.85 -6.21 -4.55
C TYR A 182 -1.98 -5.77 -5.47
N GLU A 183 -2.14 -6.45 -6.60
CA GLU A 183 -3.13 -6.10 -7.60
C GLU A 183 -4.48 -6.77 -7.32
N VAL A 184 -5.56 -5.99 -7.36
CA VAL A 184 -6.95 -6.46 -7.33
C VAL A 184 -7.65 -5.97 -8.58
N SER A 185 -8.00 -6.89 -9.49
CA SER A 185 -8.71 -6.55 -10.72
C SER A 185 -10.16 -6.14 -10.41
N VAL A 186 -10.59 -5.01 -10.97
CA VAL A 186 -11.92 -4.41 -10.80
C VAL A 186 -12.59 -4.09 -12.13
N ALA A 187 -12.08 -4.63 -13.25
CA ALA A 187 -12.68 -4.49 -14.58
C ALA A 187 -14.11 -5.08 -14.63
N ASP A 188 -14.88 -4.70 -15.67
CA ASP A 188 -16.28 -5.12 -15.84
C ASP A 188 -16.46 -6.58 -16.26
#